data_AF-A0A975J6R0-F1
#
_entry.id   AF-A0A975J6R0-F1
#
_cell.length_a   1.000
_cell.length_b   1.000
_cell.length_c   1.000
_cell.angle_alpha   90.00
_cell.angle_beta   90.00
_cell.angle_gamma   90.00
#
_symmetry.space_group_name_H-M   'P 1'
#
loop_
_entity.id
_entity.type
_entity.pdbx_description
1 polymer ?
#
loop_
_entity_poly.entity_id
_entity_poly.type
_entity_poly.pdbx_seq_one_letter_code
_entity_poly.pdbx_strand_id
1 'polypeptide(L)'
;MEYRLLKREEIERLREIDRSEIIEKLYLENNGRLELKNEFYDVKNEWWINEEVEKILVPRLYDLFDRGGTIIGVFKGREISGMVALESEFIGKNKDQLKLDILFVSKKHRKTGIGKNLMNLAIEKAREKGASKLYISATPSQNTVDFYLSLGCKVATEIDKELFELEPEDIHLELEL
;
A
#
# COMPACT_ATOMS: atom_id res chain seq x y z
N MET A 1 6.88 -17.76 -8.84
CA MET A 1 5.89 -16.69 -8.61
C MET A 1 5.72 -15.97 -9.92
N GLU A 2 4.49 -15.69 -10.32
CA GLU A 2 4.16 -14.95 -11.54
C GLU A 2 3.65 -13.57 -11.14
N TYR A 3 4.28 -12.50 -11.65
CA TYR A 3 3.87 -11.12 -11.40
C TYR A 3 3.28 -10.57 -12.69
N ARG A 4 2.09 -9.98 -12.62
CA ARG A 4 1.44 -9.42 -13.81
C ARG A 4 0.35 -8.41 -13.45
N LEU A 5 0.01 -7.59 -14.44
CA LEU A 5 -1.20 -6.77 -14.38
C LEU A 5 -2.42 -7.65 -14.17
N LEU A 6 -3.32 -7.18 -13.32
CA LEU A 6 -4.62 -7.82 -13.12
C LEU A 6 -5.58 -7.42 -14.23
N LYS A 7 -6.43 -8.36 -14.62
CA LYS A 7 -7.67 -8.03 -15.33
C LYS A 7 -8.66 -7.44 -14.34
N ARG A 8 -9.64 -6.69 -14.84
CA ARG A 8 -10.66 -6.03 -14.02
C ARG A 8 -11.38 -7.03 -13.10
N GLU A 9 -11.78 -8.19 -13.63
CA GLU A 9 -12.44 -9.26 -12.87
C GLU A 9 -11.53 -9.93 -11.81
N GLU A 10 -10.22 -9.77 -11.92
CA GLU A 10 -9.26 -10.31 -10.94
C GLU A 10 -9.04 -9.39 -9.74
N ILE A 11 -9.62 -8.18 -9.72
CA ILE A 11 -9.63 -7.32 -8.53
C ILE A 11 -10.30 -8.03 -7.35
N GLU A 12 -11.32 -8.83 -7.64
CA GLU A 12 -12.05 -9.63 -6.65
C GLU A 12 -11.16 -10.56 -5.83
N ARG A 13 -10.01 -10.96 -6.41
CA ARG A 13 -9.01 -11.84 -5.79
C ARG A 13 -8.39 -11.22 -4.53
N LEU A 14 -8.54 -9.90 -4.30
CA LEU A 14 -8.11 -9.26 -3.05
C LEU A 14 -8.67 -9.98 -1.80
N ARG A 15 -9.88 -10.57 -1.90
CA ARG A 15 -10.52 -11.34 -0.83
C ARG A 15 -9.75 -12.59 -0.39
N GLU A 16 -8.85 -13.09 -1.23
CA GLU A 16 -8.03 -14.27 -0.92
C GLU A 16 -6.77 -13.91 -0.12
N ILE A 17 -6.44 -12.63 0.00
CA ILE A 17 -5.27 -12.19 0.76
C ILE A 17 -5.59 -12.24 2.26
N ASP A 18 -4.85 -13.08 2.98
CA ASP A 18 -4.89 -13.11 4.45
C ASP A 18 -4.08 -11.93 5.02
N ARG A 19 -4.77 -10.88 5.49
CA ARG A 19 -4.14 -9.69 6.07
C ARG A 19 -3.86 -9.85 7.56
N SER A 20 -4.25 -10.96 8.20
CA SER A 20 -4.16 -11.10 9.66
C SER A 20 -2.79 -10.74 10.23
N GLU A 21 -2.78 -9.98 11.31
CA GLU A 21 -1.56 -9.45 11.92
C GLU A 21 -1.74 -9.23 13.42
N ILE A 22 -0.73 -9.59 14.20
CA ILE A 22 -0.60 -9.12 15.59
C ILE A 22 0.30 -7.89 15.55
N ILE A 23 -0.26 -6.76 15.95
CA ILE A 23 0.43 -5.48 16.08
C ILE A 23 0.67 -5.26 17.57
N GLU A 24 1.92 -5.06 17.95
CA GLU A 24 2.30 -4.76 19.35
C GLU A 24 2.74 -3.31 19.53
N LYS A 25 3.08 -2.64 18.42
CA LYS A 25 3.55 -1.27 18.41
C LYS A 25 3.06 -0.53 17.18
N LEU A 26 2.70 0.73 17.40
CA LEU A 26 2.39 1.71 16.38
C LEU A 26 3.45 2.81 16.37
N TYR A 27 3.69 3.38 15.21
CA TYR A 27 4.41 4.64 15.06
C TYR A 27 3.45 5.81 15.25
N LEU A 28 3.94 6.85 15.89
CA LEU A 28 3.37 8.19 15.88
C LEU A 28 4.36 9.12 15.18
N GLU A 29 3.84 9.99 14.31
CA GLU A 29 4.61 11.03 13.66
C GLU A 29 4.51 12.32 14.49
N ASN A 30 5.65 12.86 14.92
CA ASN A 30 5.79 14.11 15.66
C ASN A 30 6.88 14.99 15.04
N ASN A 31 6.49 15.98 14.23
CA ASN A 31 7.40 16.99 13.64
C ASN A 31 8.57 16.38 12.81
N GLY A 32 8.24 15.49 11.88
CA GLY A 32 9.16 14.72 11.04
C GLY A 32 9.84 13.56 11.76
N ARG A 33 9.42 13.18 12.97
CA ARG A 33 10.05 12.12 13.77
C ARG A 33 9.06 11.02 14.09
N LEU A 34 9.53 9.79 13.93
CA LEU A 34 8.74 8.60 14.19
C LEU A 34 9.05 8.05 15.59
N GLU A 35 8.03 7.97 16.44
CA GLU A 35 8.11 7.47 17.81
C GLU A 35 7.28 6.19 17.94
N LEU A 36 7.87 5.13 18.49
CA LEU A 36 7.15 3.86 18.73
C LEU A 36 6.39 3.91 20.06
N LYS A 37 5.11 3.58 20.00
CA LYS A 37 4.23 3.40 21.14
C LYS A 37 3.75 1.96 21.22
N ASN A 38 3.75 1.38 22.42
CA ASN A 38 3.18 0.06 22.64
C ASN A 38 1.65 0.15 22.55
N GLU A 39 1.07 -0.56 21.60
CA GLU A 39 -0.38 -0.62 21.39
C GLU A 39 -0.72 -1.93 20.70
N PHE A 40 -1.66 -2.68 21.28
CA PHE A 40 -1.94 -4.04 20.85
C PHE A 40 -3.19 -4.10 19.98
N TYR A 41 -3.06 -4.67 18.78
CA TYR A 41 -4.17 -5.03 17.92
C TYR A 41 -3.99 -6.44 17.38
N ASP A 42 -5.07 -7.21 17.39
CA ASP A 42 -5.16 -8.53 16.76
C ASP A 42 -6.07 -8.41 15.53
N VAL A 43 -5.48 -8.04 14.40
CA VAL A 43 -6.19 -7.84 13.15
C VAL A 43 -6.63 -9.21 12.64
N LYS A 44 -7.93 -9.46 12.66
CA LYS A 44 -8.54 -10.70 12.15
C LYS A 44 -8.84 -10.59 10.67
N ASN A 45 -8.54 -11.64 9.91
CA ASN A 45 -8.88 -11.66 8.48
C ASN A 45 -10.36 -11.44 8.23
N GLU A 46 -11.24 -12.04 9.04
CA GLU A 46 -12.70 -11.90 8.87
C GLU A 46 -13.15 -10.43 8.99
N TRP A 47 -12.66 -9.71 9.99
CA TRP A 47 -12.94 -8.28 10.14
C TRP A 47 -12.38 -7.48 8.95
N TRP A 48 -11.13 -7.74 8.56
CA TRP A 48 -10.50 -7.11 7.40
C TRP A 48 -11.31 -7.32 6.10
N ILE A 49 -11.78 -8.55 5.85
CA ILE A 49 -12.59 -8.85 4.67
C ILE A 49 -13.90 -8.06 4.72
N ASN A 50 -14.63 -8.13 5.82
CA ASN A 50 -15.96 -7.57 5.93
C ASN A 50 -15.98 -6.04 6.02
N GLU A 51 -15.02 -5.43 6.72
CA GLU A 51 -15.00 -4.00 7.00
C GLU A 51 -14.17 -3.19 6.02
N GLU A 52 -13.05 -3.74 5.53
CA GLU A 52 -12.15 -3.01 4.62
C GLU A 52 -12.29 -3.52 3.18
N VAL A 53 -12.13 -4.82 2.93
CA VAL A 53 -12.07 -5.34 1.55
C VAL A 53 -13.38 -5.15 0.79
N GLU A 54 -14.49 -5.64 1.35
CA GLU A 54 -15.79 -5.62 0.67
C GLU A 54 -16.36 -4.20 0.54
N LYS A 55 -16.24 -3.41 1.61
CA LYS A 55 -16.90 -2.10 1.71
C LYS A 55 -16.10 -0.97 1.07
N ILE A 56 -14.77 -1.07 1.09
CA ILE A 56 -13.88 0.05 0.77
C ILE A 56 -12.95 -0.32 -0.39
N LEU A 57 -12.12 -1.34 -0.22
CA LEU A 57 -10.98 -1.57 -1.11
C LEU A 57 -11.39 -2.12 -2.48
N VAL A 58 -12.29 -3.10 -2.56
CA VAL A 58 -12.73 -3.63 -3.86
C VAL A 58 -13.42 -2.55 -4.71
N PRO A 59 -14.42 -1.80 -4.18
CA PRO A 59 -14.99 -0.66 -4.92
C PRO A 59 -13.94 0.37 -5.35
N ARG A 60 -13.02 0.74 -4.45
CA ARG A 60 -11.95 1.70 -4.73
C ARG A 60 -11.00 1.21 -5.83
N LEU A 61 -10.65 -0.06 -5.83
CA LEU A 61 -9.79 -0.66 -6.85
C LEU A 61 -10.46 -0.77 -8.21
N TYR A 62 -11.77 -1.00 -8.27
CA TYR A 62 -12.51 -0.92 -9.53
C TYR A 62 -12.48 0.49 -10.11
N ASP A 63 -12.78 1.50 -9.29
CA ASP A 63 -12.69 2.90 -9.69
C ASP A 63 -11.27 3.25 -10.18
N LEU A 64 -10.25 2.87 -9.41
CA LEU A 64 -8.84 3.04 -9.79
C LEU A 64 -8.54 2.40 -11.14
N PHE A 65 -8.97 1.15 -11.37
CA PHE A 65 -8.78 0.46 -12.63
C PHE A 65 -9.45 1.22 -13.79
N ASP A 66 -10.70 1.66 -13.59
CA ASP A 66 -11.49 2.36 -14.60
C ASP A 66 -10.91 3.76 -14.93
N ARG A 67 -10.25 4.41 -13.97
CA ARG A 67 -9.46 5.64 -14.15
C ARG A 67 -8.05 5.42 -14.74
N GLY A 68 -7.68 4.19 -15.11
CA GLY A 68 -6.39 3.87 -15.72
C GLY A 68 -5.24 3.70 -14.72
N GLY A 69 -5.55 3.40 -13.47
CA GLY A 69 -4.62 2.98 -12.44
C GLY A 69 -3.90 1.67 -12.79
N THR A 70 -2.80 1.40 -12.11
CA THR A 70 -2.02 0.18 -12.32
C THR A 70 -2.21 -0.76 -11.15
N ILE A 71 -2.75 -1.95 -11.40
CA ILE A 71 -2.94 -2.99 -10.39
C ILE A 71 -2.17 -4.24 -10.79
N ILE A 72 -1.24 -4.67 -9.95
CA ILE A 72 -0.36 -5.82 -10.19
C ILE A 72 -0.62 -6.86 -9.10
N GLY A 73 -0.86 -8.09 -9.51
CA GLY A 73 -0.93 -9.25 -8.63
C GLY A 73 0.28 -10.13 -8.76
N VAL A 74 0.59 -10.88 -7.69
CA VAL A 74 1.52 -12.00 -7.73
C VAL A 74 0.80 -13.30 -7.44
N PHE A 75 1.09 -14.32 -8.24
CA PHE A 75 0.44 -15.62 -8.16
C PHE A 75 1.43 -16.76 -7.90
N LYS A 76 1.01 -17.70 -7.05
CA LYS A 76 1.62 -19.02 -6.88
C LYS A 76 0.67 -20.06 -7.48
N GLY A 77 0.85 -20.36 -8.76
CA GLY A 77 -0.12 -21.16 -9.51
C GLY A 77 -1.42 -20.38 -9.66
N ARG A 78 -2.54 -20.92 -9.17
CA ARG A 78 -3.83 -20.21 -9.22
C ARG A 78 -4.04 -19.24 -8.08
N GLU A 79 -3.28 -19.32 -6.99
CA GLU A 79 -3.50 -18.56 -5.77
C GLU A 79 -2.82 -17.19 -5.81
N ILE A 80 -3.50 -16.13 -5.38
CA ILE A 80 -2.89 -14.80 -5.24
C ILE A 80 -2.09 -14.73 -3.93
N SER A 81 -0.82 -14.34 -4.03
CA SER A 81 0.09 -14.21 -2.89
C SER A 81 0.25 -12.76 -2.42
N GLY A 82 -0.15 -11.79 -3.24
CA GLY A 82 -0.07 -10.37 -2.95
C GLY A 82 -0.58 -9.50 -4.10
N MET A 83 -0.83 -8.22 -3.80
CA MET A 83 -1.35 -7.23 -4.72
C MET A 83 -0.73 -5.87 -4.41
N VAL A 84 -0.47 -5.07 -5.43
CA VAL A 84 -0.09 -3.65 -5.32
C VAL A 84 -0.90 -2.83 -6.31
N ALA A 85 -1.29 -1.63 -5.91
CA ALA A 85 -1.99 -0.70 -6.77
C ALA A 85 -1.33 0.69 -6.73
N LEU A 86 -1.23 1.32 -7.88
CA LEU A 86 -0.65 2.64 -8.09
C LEU A 86 -1.70 3.54 -8.74
N GLU A 87 -1.94 4.71 -8.16
CA GLU A 87 -2.85 5.73 -8.69
C GLU A 87 -2.47 6.19 -10.10
N SER A 88 -3.46 6.67 -10.84
CA SER A 88 -3.25 7.26 -12.17
C SER A 88 -3.07 8.77 -12.14
N GLU A 89 -3.56 9.44 -11.09
CA GLU A 89 -3.54 10.90 -10.96
C GLU A 89 -2.33 11.38 -10.18
N PHE A 90 -1.72 12.46 -10.67
CA PHE A 90 -0.59 13.10 -10.02
C PHE A 90 -1.03 14.01 -8.88
N ILE A 91 -0.36 13.86 -7.75
CA ILE A 91 -0.53 14.68 -6.54
C ILE A 91 0.73 15.50 -6.25
N GLY A 92 0.70 16.24 -5.13
CA GLY A 92 1.73 17.20 -4.77
C GLY A 92 1.65 18.52 -5.55
N LYS A 93 2.30 19.55 -5.03
CA LYS A 93 2.29 20.92 -5.55
C LYS A 93 2.82 21.02 -6.97
N ASN A 94 3.82 20.20 -7.30
CA ASN A 94 4.42 20.15 -8.64
C ASN A 94 3.72 19.17 -9.59
N LYS A 95 2.69 18.45 -9.11
CA LYS A 95 1.98 17.41 -9.88
C LYS A 95 2.93 16.37 -10.48
N ASP A 96 3.83 15.88 -9.64
CA ASP A 96 4.93 14.99 -10.01
C ASP A 96 5.01 13.72 -9.15
N GLN A 97 4.08 13.53 -8.21
CA GLN A 97 4.05 12.36 -7.33
C GLN A 97 2.86 11.46 -7.66
N LEU A 98 3.04 10.14 -7.54
CA LEU A 98 1.95 9.17 -7.62
C LEU A 98 1.76 8.46 -6.28
N LYS A 99 0.51 8.26 -5.86
CA LYS A 99 0.18 7.51 -4.66
C LYS A 99 0.26 6.00 -4.92
N LEU A 100 0.99 5.28 -4.07
CA LEU A 100 0.84 3.84 -3.91
C LEU A 100 -0.45 3.59 -3.10
N ASP A 101 -1.53 3.16 -3.74
CA ASP A 101 -2.84 3.08 -3.09
C ASP A 101 -2.94 1.90 -2.12
N ILE A 102 -2.46 0.73 -2.53
CA ILE A 102 -2.37 -0.45 -1.67
C ILE A 102 -1.09 -1.25 -1.95
N LEU A 103 -0.60 -1.95 -0.93
CA LEU A 103 0.35 -3.04 -1.06
C LEU A 103 0.07 -4.08 0.01
N PHE A 104 -0.42 -5.25 -0.39
CA PHE A 104 -0.69 -6.36 0.52
C PHE A 104 0.02 -7.63 0.10
N VAL A 105 0.53 -8.35 1.09
CA VAL A 105 1.08 -9.70 0.93
C VAL A 105 0.40 -10.61 1.95
N SER A 106 -0.15 -11.70 1.44
CA SER A 106 -0.85 -12.70 2.26
C SER A 106 0.09 -13.22 3.36
N LYS A 107 -0.42 -13.36 4.59
CA LYS A 107 0.36 -13.69 5.80
C LYS A 107 1.38 -14.81 5.59
N LYS A 108 0.96 -15.90 4.96
CA LYS A 108 1.81 -17.09 4.69
C LYS A 108 2.95 -16.86 3.69
N HIS A 109 2.97 -15.72 3.02
CA HIS A 109 3.96 -15.33 2.02
C HIS A 109 4.78 -14.10 2.40
N ARG A 110 4.55 -13.50 3.58
CA ARG A 110 5.36 -12.40 4.09
C ARG A 110 6.81 -12.84 4.35
N LYS A 111 7.74 -11.88 4.37
CA LYS A 111 9.20 -12.11 4.57
C LYS A 111 9.87 -13.01 3.51
N THR A 112 9.27 -13.15 2.33
CA THR A 112 9.83 -13.91 1.19
C THR A 112 10.33 -13.02 0.03
N GLY A 113 10.37 -11.70 0.23
CA GLY A 113 10.76 -10.72 -0.81
C GLY A 113 9.62 -10.26 -1.72
N ILE A 114 8.41 -10.84 -1.63
CA ILE A 114 7.27 -10.46 -2.47
C ILE A 114 6.93 -8.97 -2.39
N GLY A 115 6.83 -8.41 -1.17
CA GLY A 115 6.49 -6.99 -1.00
C GLY A 115 7.50 -6.07 -1.68
N LYS A 116 8.80 -6.38 -1.58
CA LYS A 116 9.87 -5.63 -2.27
C LYS A 116 9.73 -5.73 -3.79
N ASN A 117 9.44 -6.92 -4.32
CA ASN A 117 9.24 -7.09 -5.77
C ASN A 117 8.00 -6.34 -6.28
N LEU A 118 6.90 -6.35 -5.52
CA LEU A 118 5.70 -5.57 -5.85
C LEU A 118 5.99 -4.06 -5.82
N MET A 119 6.72 -3.57 -4.82
CA MET A 119 7.13 -2.17 -4.74
C MET A 119 8.01 -1.77 -5.93
N ASN A 120 8.98 -2.59 -6.32
CA ASN A 120 9.83 -2.33 -7.48
C ASN A 120 9.03 -2.20 -8.78
N LEU A 121 8.03 -3.07 -8.99
CA LEU A 121 7.14 -2.99 -10.15
C LEU A 121 6.29 -1.71 -10.13
N ALA A 122 5.81 -1.28 -8.96
CA ALA A 122 5.10 -0.01 -8.83
C ALA A 122 6.02 1.19 -9.11
N ILE A 123 7.26 1.16 -8.63
CA ILE A 123 8.31 2.16 -8.93
C ILE A 123 8.57 2.25 -10.44
N GLU A 124 8.74 1.11 -11.12
CA GLU A 124 8.93 1.07 -12.57
C GLU A 124 7.74 1.73 -13.30
N LYS A 125 6.51 1.39 -12.90
CA LYS A 125 5.29 1.97 -13.49
C LYS A 125 5.13 3.46 -13.20
N ALA A 126 5.54 3.91 -12.03
CA ALA A 126 5.54 5.33 -11.69
C ALA A 126 6.57 6.12 -12.52
N ARG A 127 7.79 5.58 -12.69
CA ARG A 127 8.82 6.17 -13.56
C ARG A 127 8.39 6.21 -15.02
N GLU A 128 7.77 5.15 -15.53
CA GLU A 128 7.21 5.12 -16.89
C GLU A 128 6.16 6.21 -17.11
N LYS A 129 5.36 6.54 -16.09
CA LYS A 129 4.38 7.64 -16.10
C LYS A 129 5.02 9.02 -15.94
N GLY A 130 6.29 9.11 -15.54
CA GLY A 130 7.03 10.36 -15.35
C GLY A 130 6.96 10.93 -13.92
N ALA A 131 6.61 10.12 -12.91
CA ALA A 131 6.64 10.56 -11.53
C ALA A 131 8.08 10.74 -11.01
N SER A 132 8.30 11.80 -10.23
CA SER A 132 9.54 12.04 -9.49
C SER A 132 9.54 11.33 -8.13
N LYS A 133 8.35 11.11 -7.54
CA LYS A 133 8.18 10.44 -6.24
C LYS A 133 7.00 9.48 -6.20
N LEU A 134 7.08 8.51 -5.30
CA LEU A 134 5.92 7.82 -4.75
C LEU A 134 5.51 8.45 -3.43
N TYR A 135 4.21 8.60 -3.23
CA TYR A 135 3.58 8.97 -1.96
C TYR A 135 2.86 7.75 -1.37
N ILE A 136 2.93 7.58 -0.06
CA ILE A 136 2.38 6.42 0.64
C ILE A 136 1.69 6.91 1.91
N SER A 137 0.40 6.64 2.04
CA SER A 137 -0.31 6.71 3.32
C SER A 137 -0.23 5.31 3.94
N ALA A 138 0.55 5.17 5.00
CA ALA A 138 0.85 3.86 5.59
C ALA A 138 0.17 3.70 6.94
N THR A 139 -0.56 2.58 7.12
CA THR A 139 -1.03 2.15 8.43
C THR A 139 0.12 2.22 9.44
N PRO A 140 -0.07 2.82 10.63
CA PRO A 140 1.02 3.13 11.56
C PRO A 140 1.64 1.89 12.23
N SER A 141 1.33 0.66 11.80
CA SER A 141 1.92 -0.54 12.38
C SER A 141 3.43 -0.57 12.17
N GLN A 142 4.18 -0.96 13.21
CA GLN A 142 5.64 -1.02 13.13
C GLN A 142 6.10 -1.83 11.91
N ASN A 143 5.50 -2.99 11.65
CA ASN A 143 5.88 -3.83 10.51
C ASN A 143 5.68 -3.14 9.16
N THR A 144 4.63 -2.34 9.00
CA THR A 144 4.31 -1.64 7.75
C THR A 144 5.28 -0.49 7.52
N VAL A 145 5.47 0.35 8.53
CA VAL A 145 6.37 1.51 8.44
C VAL A 145 7.82 1.05 8.28
N ASP A 146 8.28 0.08 9.08
CA ASP A 146 9.64 -0.50 8.96
C ASP A 146 9.89 -1.08 7.57
N PHE A 147 8.88 -1.71 6.96
CA PHE A 147 8.97 -2.20 5.59
C PHE A 147 9.27 -1.07 4.60
N TYR A 148 8.50 0.02 4.63
CA TYR A 148 8.72 1.15 3.71
C TYR A 148 10.03 1.88 3.98
N LEU A 149 10.38 2.10 5.25
CA LEU A 149 11.68 2.69 5.64
C LEU A 149 12.86 1.83 5.14
N SER A 150 12.74 0.50 5.20
CA SER A 150 13.77 -0.41 4.69
C SER A 150 13.97 -0.34 3.16
N LEU A 151 12.97 0.17 2.43
CA LEU A 151 13.04 0.41 0.99
C LEU A 151 13.56 1.81 0.65
N GLY A 152 13.91 2.61 1.66
CA GLY A 152 14.44 3.97 1.48
C GLY A 152 13.37 5.06 1.53
N CYS A 153 12.12 4.73 1.86
CA CYS A 153 11.10 5.74 2.08
C CYS A 153 11.45 6.59 3.31
N LYS A 154 11.00 7.84 3.33
CA LYS A 154 11.17 8.79 4.43
C LYS A 154 9.83 9.42 4.76
N VAL A 155 9.71 10.03 5.94
CA VAL A 155 8.53 10.85 6.27
C VAL A 155 8.36 11.92 5.20
N ALA A 156 7.13 12.03 4.68
CA ALA A 156 6.80 12.97 3.62
C ALA A 156 7.05 14.41 4.09
N THR A 157 7.70 15.19 3.23
CA THR A 157 7.99 16.61 3.50
C THR A 157 6.84 17.52 3.08
N GLU A 158 6.04 17.04 2.13
CA GLU A 158 4.81 17.65 1.67
C GLU A 158 3.65 16.69 1.96
N ILE A 159 2.78 17.04 2.91
CA ILE A 159 1.62 16.23 3.25
C ILE A 159 0.49 16.52 2.26
N ASP A 160 -0.03 15.48 1.62
CA ASP A 160 -1.27 15.57 0.86
C ASP A 160 -2.44 15.76 1.83
N LYS A 161 -3.08 16.94 1.73
CA LYS A 161 -4.13 17.35 2.67
C LYS A 161 -5.36 16.45 2.62
N GLU A 162 -5.78 16.03 1.43
CA GLU A 162 -6.98 15.21 1.27
C GLU A 162 -6.76 13.81 1.84
N LEU A 163 -5.58 13.23 1.60
CA LEU A 163 -5.19 11.94 2.19
C LEU A 163 -5.05 12.03 3.71
N PHE A 164 -4.46 13.11 4.24
CA PHE A 164 -4.33 13.30 5.68
C PHE A 164 -5.68 13.48 6.37
N GLU A 165 -6.63 14.21 5.76
CA GLU A 165 -7.98 14.34 6.31
C GLU A 165 -8.75 13.02 6.29
N LEU A 166 -8.49 12.15 5.30
CA LEU A 166 -9.09 10.84 5.18
C LEU A 166 -8.53 9.83 6.20
N GLU A 167 -7.22 9.84 6.40
CA GLU A 167 -6.47 8.88 7.23
C GLU A 167 -5.51 9.63 8.19
N PRO A 168 -6.00 10.39 9.17
CA PRO A 168 -5.18 11.29 10.00
C PRO A 168 -4.20 10.56 10.94
N GLU A 169 -4.38 9.26 11.14
CA GLU A 169 -3.51 8.41 11.96
C GLU A 169 -2.43 7.71 11.13
N ASP A 170 -2.49 7.79 9.80
CA ASP A 170 -1.51 7.17 8.94
C ASP A 170 -0.17 7.91 8.96
N ILE A 171 0.90 7.14 8.73
CA ILE A 171 2.23 7.69 8.54
C ILE A 171 2.40 7.98 7.06
N HIS A 172 2.46 9.27 6.71
CA HIS A 172 2.70 9.70 5.35
C HIS A 172 4.19 9.63 5.00
N LEU A 173 4.52 8.86 3.98
CA LEU A 173 5.88 8.58 3.53
C LEU A 173 6.04 8.96 2.06
N GLU A 174 7.26 9.29 1.67
CA GLU A 174 7.65 9.52 0.28
C GLU A 174 8.89 8.70 -0.09
N LEU A 175 8.99 8.33 -1.38
CA LEU A 175 10.16 7.71 -1.98
C LEU A 175 10.51 8.44 -3.28
N GLU A 176 11.74 8.95 -3.36
CA GLU A 176 12.31 9.51 -4.60
C GLU A 176 12.55 8.41 -5.64
N LEU A 177 12.20 8.67 -6.90
CA LEU A 177 12.30 7.73 -8.02
C LEU A 177 13.48 8.04 -8.94
#